data_AF-A0A497R3X6-F1
#
_entry.id   AF-A0A497R3X6-F1
#
_cell.length_a   1.000
_cell.length_b   1.000
_cell.length_c   1.000
_cell.angle_alpha   90.00
_cell.angle_beta   90.00
_cell.angle_gamma   90.00
#
_symmetry.space_group_name_H-M   'P 1'
#
loop_
_entity.id
_entity.type
_entity.pdbx_description
1 polymer ?
#
loop_
_entity_poly.entity_id
_entity_poly.type
_entity_poly.pdbx_seq_one_letter_code
_entity_poly.pdbx_strand_id
1 'polypeptide(L)'
;PKPDSAKEQARLKKAIERAKKKVETQKKRVESAKKRIETVKGQIDRAKNSLGTAKERIYKAELALRKIESQERISKKTKRLNLGTSLKSYIDPRIYYNWGKEVDYNWRDFYSKTLQKKFSWLERGENNKE
;
A
#
# COMPACT_ATOMS: atom_id res chain seq x y z
N PRO A 1 12.77 -68.87 -46.34
CA PRO A 1 12.24 -67.48 -46.36
C PRO A 1 10.76 -67.46 -45.88
N LYS A 2 10.32 -66.93 -44.72
CA LYS A 2 10.78 -65.83 -43.86
C LYS A 2 10.25 -66.08 -42.42
N PRO A 3 10.92 -66.90 -41.58
CA PRO A 3 10.53 -67.06 -40.17
C PRO A 3 10.83 -65.81 -39.30
N ASP A 4 11.64 -64.87 -39.82
CA ASP A 4 12.04 -63.66 -39.11
C ASP A 4 10.96 -62.57 -39.07
N SER A 5 10.06 -62.53 -40.07
CA SER A 5 9.01 -61.49 -40.19
C SER A 5 8.04 -61.46 -39.00
N ALA A 6 7.59 -62.63 -38.52
CA ALA A 6 6.64 -62.71 -37.40
C ALA A 6 7.29 -62.35 -36.05
N LYS A 7 8.55 -62.74 -35.85
CA LYS A 7 9.33 -62.37 -34.65
C LYS A 7 9.64 -60.87 -34.63
N GLU A 8 9.96 -60.29 -35.78
CA GLU A 8 10.16 -58.84 -35.97
C GLU A 8 8.89 -58.05 -35.61
N GLN A 9 7.72 -58.48 -36.14
CA GLN A 9 6.43 -57.86 -35.86
C GLN A 9 6.03 -57.94 -34.38
N ALA A 10 6.31 -59.07 -33.72
CA ALA A 10 6.06 -59.23 -32.28
C ALA A 10 6.97 -58.33 -31.43
N ARG A 11 8.24 -58.16 -31.82
CA ARG A 11 9.19 -57.22 -31.18
C ARG A 11 8.72 -55.78 -31.34
N LEU A 12 8.32 -55.37 -32.55
CA LEU A 12 7.78 -54.04 -32.85
C LEU A 12 6.51 -53.76 -32.03
N LYS A 13 5.55 -54.70 -31.95
CA LYS A 13 4.35 -54.56 -31.10
C LYS A 13 4.72 -54.35 -29.62
N LYS A 14 5.65 -55.14 -29.07
CA LYS A 14 6.15 -54.96 -27.69
C LYS A 14 6.84 -53.62 -27.48
N ALA A 15 7.60 -53.14 -28.46
CA ALA A 15 8.26 -51.83 -28.41
C ALA A 15 7.24 -50.69 -28.40
N ILE A 16 6.20 -50.77 -29.24
CA ILE A 16 5.10 -49.81 -29.30
C ILE A 16 4.31 -49.79 -27.97
N GLU A 17 3.98 -50.95 -27.41
CA GLU A 17 3.35 -51.09 -26.08
C GLU A 17 4.17 -50.38 -24.99
N ARG A 18 5.48 -50.62 -24.96
CA ARG A 18 6.40 -49.98 -23.99
C ARG A 18 6.47 -48.47 -24.22
N ALA A 19 6.52 -48.01 -25.47
CA ALA A 19 6.51 -46.59 -25.82
C ALA A 19 5.21 -45.92 -25.38
N LYS A 20 4.04 -46.55 -25.62
CA LYS A 20 2.73 -46.07 -25.16
C LYS A 20 2.68 -45.93 -23.64
N LYS A 21 3.14 -46.94 -22.88
CA LYS A 21 3.21 -46.87 -21.41
C LYS A 21 4.12 -45.75 -20.91
N LYS A 22 5.26 -45.54 -21.57
CA LYS A 22 6.16 -44.41 -21.26
C LYS A 22 5.48 -43.06 -21.52
N VAL A 23 4.83 -42.89 -22.68
CA VAL A 23 4.09 -41.67 -23.01
C VAL A 23 2.99 -41.39 -21.98
N GLU A 24 2.23 -42.40 -21.58
CA GLU A 24 1.18 -42.25 -20.57
C GLU A 24 1.74 -41.82 -19.21
N THR A 25 2.86 -42.40 -18.79
CA THR A 25 3.55 -42.01 -17.55
C THR A 25 4.07 -40.58 -17.62
N GLN A 26 4.62 -40.17 -18.77
CA GLN A 26 5.07 -38.79 -18.99
C GLN A 26 3.91 -37.80 -19.01
N LYS A 27 2.76 -38.15 -19.61
CA LYS A 27 1.54 -37.32 -19.56
C LYS A 27 1.09 -37.08 -18.12
N LYS A 28 1.05 -38.12 -17.28
CA LYS A 28 0.72 -37.99 -15.84
C LYS A 28 1.72 -37.10 -15.09
N ARG A 29 3.01 -37.19 -15.42
CA ARG A 29 4.04 -36.30 -14.87
C ARG A 29 3.83 -34.85 -15.28
N VAL A 30 3.54 -34.58 -16.54
CA VAL A 30 3.25 -33.21 -17.03
C VAL A 30 2.01 -32.66 -16.31
N GLU A 31 0.96 -33.45 -16.15
CA GLU A 31 -0.27 -33.01 -15.50
C GLU A 31 -0.06 -32.68 -14.02
N SER A 32 0.68 -33.52 -13.30
CA SER A 32 1.06 -33.21 -11.91
C SER A 32 1.97 -31.98 -11.81
N ALA A 33 2.88 -31.77 -12.76
CA ALA A 33 3.71 -30.56 -12.81
C ALA A 33 2.88 -29.30 -13.05
N LYS A 34 1.86 -29.34 -13.93
CA LYS A 34 0.94 -28.23 -14.16
C LYS A 34 0.18 -27.83 -12.89
N LYS A 35 -0.38 -28.82 -12.17
CA LYS A 35 -1.07 -28.56 -10.89
C LYS A 35 -0.16 -27.93 -9.83
N ARG A 36 1.11 -28.35 -9.79
CA ARG A 36 2.12 -27.72 -8.91
C ARG A 36 2.38 -26.27 -9.30
N ILE A 37 2.54 -25.97 -10.58
CA ILE A 37 2.74 -24.60 -11.07
C ILE A 37 1.55 -23.72 -10.68
N GLU A 38 0.32 -24.20 -10.84
CA GLU A 38 -0.89 -23.47 -10.46
C GLU A 38 -0.94 -23.18 -8.95
N THR A 39 -0.60 -24.17 -8.13
CA THR A 39 -0.52 -24.01 -6.67
C THR A 39 0.52 -22.96 -6.27
N VAL A 40 1.71 -23.02 -6.87
CA VAL A 40 2.80 -22.06 -6.61
C VAL A 40 2.41 -20.66 -7.07
N LYS A 41 1.74 -20.50 -8.21
CA LYS A 41 1.19 -19.20 -8.65
C LYS A 41 0.24 -18.63 -7.60
N GLY A 42 -0.71 -19.43 -7.12
CA GLY A 42 -1.63 -18.99 -6.05
C GLY A 42 -0.93 -18.67 -4.72
N GLN A 43 0.22 -19.27 -4.41
CA GLN A 43 1.04 -18.89 -3.27
C GLN A 43 1.76 -17.55 -3.50
N ILE A 44 2.33 -17.35 -4.70
CA ILE A 44 3.00 -16.10 -5.08
C ILE A 44 2.01 -14.93 -5.02
N ASP A 45 0.79 -15.10 -5.52
CA ASP A 45 -0.21 -14.03 -5.53
C ASP A 45 -0.66 -13.67 -4.10
N ARG A 46 -0.85 -14.67 -3.24
CA ARG A 46 -1.10 -14.44 -1.80
C ARG A 46 0.07 -13.71 -1.11
N ALA A 47 1.31 -14.11 -1.42
CA ALA A 47 2.49 -13.47 -0.87
C ALA A 47 2.62 -12.01 -1.34
N LYS A 48 2.33 -11.71 -2.61
CA LYS A 48 2.30 -10.34 -3.15
C LYS A 48 1.26 -9.48 -2.45
N ASN A 49 0.05 -10.00 -2.27
CA ASN A 49 -1.02 -9.27 -1.57
C ASN A 49 -0.64 -8.99 -0.11
N SER A 50 -0.11 -10.00 0.60
CA SER A 50 0.38 -9.85 1.96
C SER A 50 1.49 -8.79 2.05
N LEU A 51 2.45 -8.83 1.13
CA LEU A 51 3.52 -7.82 1.04
C LEU A 51 2.96 -6.41 0.83
N GLY A 52 1.96 -6.25 -0.03
CA GLY A 52 1.26 -4.97 -0.23
C GLY A 52 0.66 -4.45 1.09
N THR A 53 -0.08 -5.30 1.81
CA THR A 53 -0.66 -4.93 3.11
C THR A 53 0.39 -4.62 4.17
N ALA A 54 1.52 -5.34 4.18
CA ALA A 54 2.61 -5.09 5.12
C ALA A 54 3.28 -3.73 4.84
N LYS A 55 3.53 -3.39 3.57
CA LYS A 55 4.08 -2.08 3.17
C LYS A 55 3.17 -0.93 3.61
N GLU A 56 1.87 -1.06 3.39
CA GLU A 56 0.88 -0.07 3.81
C GLU A 56 0.87 0.13 5.34
N ARG A 57 1.01 -0.96 6.11
CA ARG A 57 1.11 -0.90 7.57
C ARG A 57 2.39 -0.19 8.03
N ILE A 58 3.53 -0.48 7.38
CA ILE A 58 4.80 0.19 7.65
C ILE A 58 4.67 1.68 7.38
N TYR A 59 4.14 2.06 6.23
CA TYR A 59 3.93 3.47 5.87
C TYR A 59 3.08 4.22 6.91
N LYS A 60 1.96 3.63 7.34
CA LYS A 60 1.12 4.21 8.40
C LYS A 60 1.84 4.33 9.74
N ALA A 61 2.63 3.33 10.11
CA ALA A 61 3.42 3.34 11.34
C ALA A 61 4.50 4.43 11.31
N GLU A 62 5.18 4.61 10.18
CA GLU A 62 6.19 5.67 9.98
C GLU A 62 5.56 7.06 10.08
N LEU A 63 4.39 7.28 9.47
CA LEU A 63 3.66 8.55 9.60
C LEU A 63 3.27 8.83 11.05
N ALA A 64 2.77 7.82 11.78
CA ALA A 64 2.41 7.95 13.19
C ALA A 64 3.64 8.28 14.04
N LEU A 65 4.77 7.61 13.80
CA LEU A 65 6.03 7.87 14.49
C LEU A 65 6.49 9.32 14.26
N ARG A 66 6.56 9.76 13.01
CA ARG A 66 6.94 11.15 12.66
C ARG A 66 6.04 12.19 13.32
N LYS A 67 4.74 11.90 13.44
CA LYS A 67 3.78 12.76 14.14
C LYS A 67 4.10 12.84 15.64
N ILE A 68 4.34 11.71 16.29
CA ILE A 68 4.69 11.64 17.72
C ILE A 68 6.00 12.39 17.99
N GLU A 69 7.04 12.14 17.19
CA GLU A 69 8.33 12.83 17.31
C GLU A 69 8.19 14.35 17.15
N SER A 70 7.37 14.79 16.20
CA SER A 70 7.11 16.22 16.00
C SER A 70 6.36 16.83 17.19
N GLN A 71 5.37 16.13 17.75
CA GLN A 71 4.65 16.56 18.94
C GLN A 71 5.55 16.61 20.17
N GLU A 72 6.42 15.61 20.36
CA GLU A 72 7.39 15.58 21.46
C GLU A 72 8.35 16.77 21.37
N ARG A 73 8.89 17.05 20.17
CA ARG A 73 9.78 18.18 19.94
C ARG A 73 9.09 19.52 20.23
N ILE A 74 7.85 19.69 19.79
CA ILE A 74 7.04 20.88 20.10
C ILE A 74 6.86 21.00 21.61
N SER A 75 6.39 19.93 22.27
CA SER A 75 6.16 19.91 23.73
C SER A 75 7.40 20.28 24.54
N LYS A 76 8.58 19.74 24.16
CA LYS A 76 9.86 20.09 24.79
C LYS A 76 10.19 21.58 24.65
N LYS A 77 9.99 22.17 23.46
CA LYS A 77 10.27 23.59 23.19
C LYS A 77 9.26 24.54 23.85
N THR A 78 7.99 24.13 23.94
CA THR A 78 6.91 25.01 24.41
C THR A 78 6.55 24.79 25.89
N LYS A 79 7.24 23.88 26.59
CA LYS A 79 6.93 23.48 27.98
C LYS A 79 6.70 24.63 28.96
N ARG A 80 7.40 25.75 28.80
CA ARG A 80 7.34 26.92 29.70
C ARG A 80 6.62 28.13 29.10
N LEU A 81 6.04 27.99 27.91
CA LEU A 81 5.46 29.12 27.16
C LEU A 81 3.92 29.09 27.21
N ASN A 82 3.31 30.22 27.55
CA ASN A 82 1.86 30.40 27.43
C ASN A 82 1.50 30.94 26.03
N LEU A 83 1.50 30.07 25.03
CA LEU A 83 1.19 30.42 23.64
C LEU A 83 -0.27 30.87 23.44
N GLY A 84 -1.16 30.54 24.38
CA GLY A 84 -2.58 30.87 24.30
C GLY A 84 -2.85 32.37 24.35
N THR A 85 -2.09 33.13 25.15
CA THR A 85 -2.27 34.59 25.23
C THR A 85 -1.82 35.27 23.95
N SER A 86 -0.66 34.88 23.42
CA SER A 86 -0.12 35.38 22.15
C SER A 86 -1.11 35.14 21.00
N LEU A 87 -1.61 33.91 20.89
CA LEU A 87 -2.55 33.51 19.84
C LEU A 87 -3.90 34.25 19.91
N LYS A 88 -4.36 34.63 21.11
CA LYS A 88 -5.68 35.27 21.32
C LYS A 88 -5.67 36.80 21.15
N SER A 89 -4.55 37.43 21.48
CA SER A 89 -4.49 38.88 21.73
C SER A 89 -3.34 39.62 21.04
N TYR A 90 -2.21 38.96 20.79
CA TYR A 90 -1.01 39.65 20.31
C TYR A 90 -0.69 39.41 18.83
N ILE A 91 -1.17 38.30 18.24
CA ILE A 91 -0.95 37.97 16.83
C ILE A 91 -2.19 38.38 16.02
N ASP A 92 -2.00 39.11 14.92
CA ASP A 92 -3.08 39.42 13.98
C ASP A 92 -3.51 38.14 13.26
N PRO A 93 -4.80 37.74 13.36
CA PRO A 93 -5.27 36.48 12.79
C PRO A 93 -5.24 36.45 11.25
N ARG A 94 -5.11 37.60 10.57
CA ARG A 94 -4.87 37.69 9.12
C ARG A 94 -3.55 37.03 8.70
N ILE A 95 -2.56 37.02 9.58
CA ILE A 95 -1.26 36.40 9.30
C ILE A 95 -1.46 34.90 9.05
N TYR A 96 -2.15 34.20 9.95
CA TYR A 96 -2.46 32.78 9.79
C TYR A 96 -3.46 32.50 8.68
N TYR A 97 -4.39 33.44 8.43
CA TYR A 97 -5.33 33.35 7.33
C TYR A 97 -4.64 33.35 5.97
N ASN A 98 -3.78 34.33 5.72
CA ASN A 98 -3.03 34.46 4.47
C ASN A 98 -2.01 33.33 4.32
N TRP A 99 -1.24 33.05 5.37
CA TRP A 99 -0.27 31.95 5.35
C TRP A 99 -0.95 30.61 5.08
N GLY A 100 -2.10 30.35 5.73
CA GLY A 100 -2.87 29.13 5.50
C GLY A 100 -3.24 28.94 4.03
N LYS A 101 -3.62 30.00 3.32
CA LYS A 101 -3.89 29.92 1.87
C LYS A 101 -2.66 29.57 1.04
N GLU A 102 -1.50 30.11 1.38
CA GLU A 102 -0.25 29.83 0.66
C GLU A 102 0.17 28.37 0.78
N VAL A 103 -0.11 27.72 1.92
CA VAL A 103 0.29 26.32 2.19
C VAL A 103 -0.85 25.31 2.13
N ASP A 104 -2.01 25.69 1.58
CA ASP A 104 -3.24 24.88 1.54
C ASP A 104 -3.64 24.31 2.92
N TYR A 105 -3.63 25.17 3.92
CA TYR A 105 -4.00 24.87 5.29
C TYR A 105 -5.13 25.77 5.78
N ASN A 106 -6.17 25.16 6.34
CA ASN A 106 -7.34 25.91 6.81
C ASN A 106 -7.00 26.68 8.09
N TRP A 107 -7.13 28.01 8.03
CA TRP A 107 -6.87 28.88 9.17
C TRP A 107 -7.69 28.51 10.42
N ARG A 108 -8.87 27.91 10.22
CA ARG A 108 -9.75 27.45 11.30
C ARG A 108 -9.11 26.37 12.15
N ASP A 109 -8.19 25.59 11.61
CA ASP A 109 -7.52 24.52 12.34
C ASP A 109 -6.48 25.03 13.34
N PHE A 110 -6.01 26.28 13.21
CA PHE A 110 -5.16 26.93 14.23
C PHE A 110 -5.94 27.37 15.47
N TYR A 111 -7.25 27.61 15.36
CA TYR A 111 -8.04 28.29 16.37
C TYR A 111 -9.14 27.40 16.94
N SER A 112 -9.39 27.52 18.26
CA SER A 112 -10.57 26.92 18.88
C SER A 112 -11.87 27.51 18.33
N LYS A 113 -12.99 26.80 18.46
CA LYS A 113 -14.31 27.26 17.96
C LYS A 113 -14.70 28.67 18.44
N THR A 114 -14.32 29.04 19.67
CA THR A 114 -14.55 30.38 20.21
C THR A 114 -13.75 31.45 19.46
N LEU A 115 -12.48 31.18 19.15
CA LEU A 115 -11.63 32.11 18.40
C LEU A 115 -12.01 32.19 16.92
N GLN A 116 -12.44 31.08 16.32
CA GLN A 116 -13.00 31.09 14.97
C GLN A 116 -14.20 32.04 14.86
N LYS A 117 -15.10 32.06 15.88
CA LYS A 117 -16.22 33.00 15.93
C LYS A 117 -15.74 34.44 16.06
N LYS A 118 -14.79 34.72 16.98
CA LYS A 118 -14.18 36.04 17.19
C LYS A 118 -13.57 36.60 15.90
N PHE A 119 -12.95 35.75 15.09
CA PHE A 119 -12.26 36.12 13.86
C PHE A 119 -13.06 35.81 12.59
N SER A 120 -14.37 35.56 12.70
CA SER A 120 -15.25 35.25 11.55
C SER A 120 -15.34 36.38 10.52
N TRP A 121 -14.91 37.59 10.86
CA TRP A 121 -14.83 38.72 9.94
C TRP A 121 -13.69 38.59 8.92
N LEU A 122 -12.71 37.70 9.12
CA LEU A 122 -11.61 37.46 8.18
C LEU A 122 -12.10 37.08 6.79
N GLU A 123 -13.14 36.24 6.73
CA GLU A 123 -13.73 35.78 5.47
C GLU A 123 -14.61 36.86 4.81
N ARG A 124 -15.07 37.85 5.56
CA ARG A 124 -15.90 38.95 5.03
C ARG A 124 -15.06 40.08 4.43
N GLY A 125 -13.85 40.28 4.96
CA GLY A 125 -12.94 41.34 4.52
C GLY A 125 -12.33 41.11 3.14
N GLU A 126 -12.40 39.89 2.62
CA GLU A 126 -11.97 39.56 1.26
C GLU A 126 -13.08 39.68 0.21
N ASN A 127 -14.30 39.27 0.54
CA ASN A 127 -15.44 39.38 -0.37
C ASN A 127 -15.83 40.83 -0.73
N ASN A 128 -15.24 41.82 -0.05
CA ASN A 128 -15.40 43.25 -0.35
C ASN A 128 -14.22 43.86 -1.13
N LYS A 129 -13.21 43.06 -1.49
CA LYS A 129 -12.02 43.47 -2.26
C LYS A 129 -11.97 42.92 -3.68
N GLU A 130 -12.93 42.06 -4.05
CA GLU A 130 -13.28 41.69 -5.42
C GLU A 130 -14.49 42.52 -5.89
#